data_AF-R4GN52-F1
#
_entry.id   AF-R4GN52-F1
#
_cell.length_a   1.000
_cell.length_b   1.000
_cell.length_c   1.000
_cell.angle_alpha   90.00
_cell.angle_beta   90.00
_cell.angle_gamma   90.00
#
_symmetry.space_group_name_H-M   'P 1'
#
loop_
_entity.id
_entity.type
_entity.pdbx_description
1 polymer ?
#
loop_
_entity_poly.entity_id
_entity_poly.type
_entity_poly.pdbx_seq_one_letter_code
_entity_poly.pdbx_strand_id
1 'polypeptide(L)'
;LLSHDYGDIVAQELLYRYKQNRSGRLTIKSLCLSNGGIFPETHRPLLLQKLLKDGGVLSPILTRLMNFFLWDMWAGIRNNDGNLVIDSLLQYINQRKKFRRRWVGALASVTIPIHFIYGPLDPVNPYPEFLELYRKTLPRSTVSILDDHISHYPQLEDPMGFLNAYMGFINSF
;
A
#
# COMPACT_ATOMS: atom_id res chain seq x y z
N LEU A 1 6.88 11.60 1.93
CA LEU A 1 6.67 10.19 2.35
C LEU A 1 6.69 9.34 1.10
N LEU A 2 7.42 8.23 1.10
CA LEU A 2 7.38 7.20 0.06
C LEU A 2 6.97 5.90 0.76
N SER A 3 5.93 5.24 0.28
CA SER A 3 5.43 4.00 0.88
C SER A 3 4.98 3.01 -0.18
N HIS A 4 4.87 1.76 0.26
CA HIS A 4 4.47 0.64 -0.57
C HIS A 4 3.61 -0.35 0.23
N ASP A 5 2.63 -0.97 -0.43
CA ASP A 5 1.72 -1.99 0.13
C ASP A 5 1.11 -1.59 1.48
N TYR A 6 1.33 -2.35 2.55
CA TYR A 6 0.82 -2.05 3.89
C TYR A 6 1.29 -0.67 4.40
N GLY A 7 2.48 -0.23 3.97
CA GLY A 7 3.01 1.09 4.28
C GLY A 7 2.11 2.22 3.78
N ASP A 8 1.35 2.03 2.70
CA ASP A 8 0.41 3.03 2.19
C ASP A 8 -0.75 3.26 3.17
N ILE A 9 -1.16 2.24 3.90
CA ILE A 9 -2.19 2.35 4.94
C ILE A 9 -1.66 3.16 6.13
N VAL A 10 -0.41 2.92 6.52
CA VAL A 10 0.26 3.72 7.55
C VAL A 10 0.41 5.17 7.08
N ALA A 11 0.77 5.40 5.81
CA ALA A 11 0.89 6.73 5.23
C ALA A 11 -0.45 7.48 5.19
N GLN A 12 -1.55 6.81 4.84
CA GLN A 12 -2.91 7.39 4.91
C GLN A 12 -3.27 7.82 6.34
N GLU A 13 -2.93 7.00 7.33
CA GLU A 13 -3.17 7.31 8.73
C GLU A 13 -2.31 8.49 9.23
N LEU A 14 -1.02 8.52 8.87
CA LEU A 14 -0.13 9.66 9.15
C LEU A 14 -0.64 10.95 8.51
N LEU A 15 -1.09 10.88 7.25
CA LEU A 15 -1.67 12.01 6.53
C LEU A 15 -2.96 12.51 7.17
N TYR A 16 -3.83 11.59 7.63
CA TYR A 16 -5.03 11.97 8.36
C TYR A 16 -4.67 12.71 9.65
N ARG A 17 -3.73 12.21 10.45
CA ARG A 17 -3.27 12.87 11.69
C ARG A 17 -2.64 14.23 11.42
N TYR A 18 -1.85 14.34 10.36
CA TYR A 18 -1.28 15.60 9.89
C TYR A 18 -2.36 16.64 9.61
N LYS A 19 -3.42 16.26 8.89
CA LYS A 19 -4.56 17.15 8.63
C LYS A 19 -5.29 17.57 9.91
N GLN A 20 -5.33 16.71 10.94
CA GLN A 20 -5.95 17.04 12.23
C GLN A 20 -5.06 17.91 13.13
N ASN A 21 -3.90 18.39 12.67
CA ASN A 21 -2.87 19.03 13.49
C ASN A 21 -2.43 18.16 14.67
N ARG A 22 -2.50 16.83 14.50
CA ARG A 22 -2.11 15.81 15.49
C ARG A 22 -0.83 15.06 15.09
N SER A 23 -0.08 15.57 14.11
CA SER A 23 1.19 14.98 13.66
C SER A 23 2.38 15.33 14.56
N GLY A 24 2.18 16.15 15.60
CA GLY A 24 3.27 16.65 16.44
C GLY A 24 4.20 17.56 15.62
N ARG A 25 5.47 17.16 15.47
CA ARG A 25 6.50 17.91 14.72
C ARG A 25 6.68 17.45 13.27
N LEU A 26 5.92 16.45 12.81
CA LEU A 26 6.07 15.91 11.45
C LEU A 26 5.41 16.85 10.43
N THR A 27 6.23 17.39 9.52
CA THR A 27 5.78 18.13 8.34
C THR A 27 5.79 17.21 7.12
N ILE A 28 4.62 16.97 6.53
CA ILE A 28 4.52 16.18 5.29
C ILE A 28 4.54 17.15 4.11
N LYS A 29 5.59 17.10 3.29
CA LYS A 29 5.73 17.96 2.09
C LYS A 29 5.11 17.35 0.85
N SER A 30 5.19 16.03 0.71
CA SER A 30 4.67 15.25 -0.42
C SER A 30 4.42 13.81 -0.01
N LEU A 31 3.61 13.10 -0.80
CA LEU A 31 3.31 11.68 -0.60
C LEU A 31 3.37 10.94 -1.94
N CYS A 32 4.26 9.94 -2.02
CA CYS A 32 4.29 8.97 -3.11
C CYS A 32 3.89 7.60 -2.56
N LEU A 33 2.87 6.99 -3.14
CA LEU A 33 2.33 5.67 -2.80
C LEU A 33 2.71 4.69 -3.89
N SER A 34 2.75 3.38 -3.59
CA SER A 34 2.98 2.38 -4.62
C SER A 34 2.33 1.05 -4.30
N ASN A 35 1.49 0.59 -5.24
CA ASN A 35 0.83 -0.72 -5.23
C ASN A 35 0.14 -1.10 -3.90
N GLY A 36 -0.18 -0.13 -3.02
CA GLY A 36 -0.97 -0.37 -1.83
C GLY A 36 -2.47 -0.30 -2.08
N GLY A 37 -3.21 -1.18 -1.38
CA GLY A 37 -4.67 -1.26 -1.44
C GLY A 37 -5.38 -0.09 -0.77
N ILE A 38 -5.19 1.13 -1.28
CA ILE A 38 -5.68 2.40 -0.71
C ILE A 38 -7.20 2.56 -0.80
N PHE A 39 -7.84 1.86 -1.73
CA PHE A 39 -9.29 1.78 -1.85
C PHE A 39 -9.77 0.40 -1.41
N PRO A 40 -10.64 0.31 -0.38
CA PRO A 40 -11.18 -0.97 0.04
C PRO A 40 -12.09 -1.63 -1.00
N GLU A 41 -12.67 -0.84 -1.91
CA GLU A 41 -13.67 -1.27 -2.90
C GLU A 41 -13.08 -2.08 -4.06
N THR A 42 -11.89 -1.73 -4.53
CA THR A 42 -11.28 -2.36 -5.72
C THR A 42 -10.31 -3.48 -5.36
N HIS A 43 -9.81 -3.53 -4.12
CA HIS A 43 -8.76 -4.48 -3.81
C HIS A 43 -9.27 -5.91 -3.62
N ARG A 44 -8.49 -6.84 -4.17
CA ARG A 44 -8.73 -8.27 -4.15
C ARG A 44 -7.68 -8.94 -3.24
N PRO A 45 -8.03 -9.23 -1.97
CA PRO A 45 -7.07 -9.89 -1.08
C PRO A 45 -6.84 -11.32 -1.56
N LEU A 46 -5.59 -11.76 -1.52
CA LEU A 46 -5.21 -13.11 -1.90
C LEU A 46 -5.91 -14.13 -0.99
N LEU A 47 -6.19 -15.33 -1.51
CA LEU A 47 -6.87 -16.39 -0.74
C LEU A 47 -6.17 -16.67 0.59
N LEU A 48 -4.83 -16.68 0.58
CA LEU A 48 -4.01 -16.88 1.77
C LEU A 48 -4.17 -15.75 2.80
N GLN A 49 -4.27 -14.49 2.35
CA GLN A 49 -4.53 -13.36 3.24
C GLN A 49 -5.90 -13.48 3.91
N LYS A 50 -6.92 -13.97 3.20
CA LYS A 50 -8.23 -14.24 3.79
C LYS A 50 -8.13 -15.32 4.87
N LEU A 51 -7.46 -16.43 4.58
CA LEU A 51 -7.27 -17.54 5.52
C LEU A 51 -6.52 -17.13 6.79
N LEU A 52 -5.45 -16.35 6.66
CA LEU A 52 -4.64 -15.91 7.81
C LEU A 52 -5.36 -14.86 8.66
N LYS A 53 -6.07 -13.93 8.01
CA LYS A 53 -6.83 -12.88 8.68
C LYS A 53 -7.96 -13.46 9.53
N ASP A 54 -8.57 -14.55 9.08
CA ASP A 54 -9.68 -15.22 9.76
C ASP A 54 -9.24 -16.47 10.55
N GLY A 55 -7.93 -16.79 10.55
CA GLY A 55 -7.38 -18.05 11.08
C GLY A 55 -7.23 -18.13 12.60
N GLY A 56 -7.42 -17.03 13.33
CA GLY A 56 -7.39 -16.99 14.80
C GLY A 56 -6.18 -17.73 15.40
N VAL A 57 -6.42 -18.65 16.33
CA VAL A 57 -5.39 -19.45 17.02
C VAL A 57 -4.57 -20.36 16.10
N LEU A 58 -5.05 -20.65 14.89
CA LEU A 58 -4.35 -21.46 13.90
C LEU A 58 -3.41 -20.63 13.01
N SER A 59 -3.52 -19.30 13.04
CA SER A 59 -2.71 -18.41 12.20
C SER A 59 -1.19 -18.57 12.41
N PRO A 60 -0.66 -18.74 13.64
CA PRO A 60 0.77 -18.99 13.85
C PRO A 60 1.26 -20.33 13.26
N ILE A 61 0.40 -21.33 13.16
CA ILE A 61 0.72 -22.63 12.54
C ILE A 61 0.69 -22.48 11.02
N LEU A 62 -0.35 -21.82 10.50
CA LEU A 62 -0.49 -21.55 9.06
C LEU A 62 0.67 -20.70 8.53
N THR A 63 1.11 -19.67 9.26
CA THR A 63 2.26 -18.84 8.85
C THR A 63 3.56 -19.63 8.78
N ARG A 64 3.78 -20.60 9.67
CA ARG A 64 4.99 -21.46 9.62
C ARG A 64 5.06 -22.34 8.37
N LEU A 65 3.93 -22.58 7.70
CA LEU A 65 3.84 -23.41 6.49
C LEU A 65 3.93 -22.58 5.19
N MET A 66 3.97 -21.24 5.26
CA MET A 66 3.90 -20.31 4.13
C MET A 66 5.18 -20.18 3.29
N ASN A 67 6.17 -21.06 3.43
CA ASN A 67 7.48 -20.94 2.78
C ASN A 67 7.42 -20.66 1.26
N PHE A 68 6.35 -20.98 0.55
CA PHE A 68 6.30 -21.04 -0.90
C PHE A 68 6.22 -19.70 -1.68
N PHE A 69 5.59 -18.65 -1.14
CA PHE A 69 5.25 -17.45 -1.94
C PHE A 69 6.25 -16.27 -1.78
N LEU A 70 7.13 -16.35 -0.80
CA LEU A 70 8.03 -15.26 -0.39
C LEU A 70 9.44 -15.79 -0.09
N TRP A 71 9.89 -16.89 -0.72
CA TRP A 71 11.14 -17.58 -0.35
C TRP A 71 12.31 -16.62 -0.07
N ASP A 72 12.52 -15.62 -0.93
CA ASP A 72 13.60 -14.64 -0.78
C ASP A 72 13.31 -13.54 0.28
N MET A 73 12.05 -13.20 0.53
CA MET A 73 11.64 -12.22 1.56
C MET A 73 11.35 -12.87 2.92
N TRP A 74 11.26 -14.20 2.98
CA TRP A 74 10.85 -14.96 4.15
C TRP A 74 11.85 -14.86 5.30
N ALA A 75 13.14 -14.79 4.97
CA ALA A 75 14.19 -14.52 5.95
C ALA A 75 13.94 -13.19 6.69
N GLY A 76 13.54 -12.15 5.96
CA GLY A 76 13.17 -10.86 6.54
C GLY A 76 11.93 -10.93 7.43
N ILE A 77 10.90 -11.67 6.99
CA ILE A 77 9.67 -11.88 7.76
C ILE A 77 9.91 -12.66 9.05
N ARG A 78 10.80 -13.66 9.01
CA ARG A 78 11.15 -14.50 10.16
C ARG A 78 12.11 -13.82 11.13
N ASN A 79 12.78 -12.74 10.72
CA ASN A 79 13.68 -11.99 11.60
C ASN A 79 12.93 -11.51 12.85
N ASN A 80 13.49 -11.78 14.02
CA ASN A 80 12.90 -11.47 15.32
C ASN A 80 11.43 -11.94 15.46
N ASP A 81 11.13 -13.14 14.95
CA ASP A 81 9.81 -13.77 14.98
C ASP A 81 8.68 -12.92 14.36
N GLY A 82 8.99 -12.10 13.36
CA GLY A 82 8.01 -11.22 12.69
C GLY A 82 6.82 -11.95 12.06
N ASN A 83 6.94 -13.24 11.73
CA ASN A 83 5.81 -14.03 11.25
C ASN A 83 4.69 -14.19 12.28
N LEU A 84 4.98 -14.02 13.57
CA LEU A 84 3.99 -14.13 14.65
C LEU A 84 3.05 -12.92 14.73
N VAL A 85 3.40 -11.79 14.09
CA VAL A 85 2.54 -10.58 14.06
C VAL A 85 1.78 -10.43 12.75
N ILE A 86 1.98 -11.32 11.77
CA ILE A 86 1.34 -11.23 10.44
C ILE A 86 -0.18 -11.21 10.55
N ASP A 87 -0.77 -12.04 11.41
CA ASP A 87 -2.21 -12.11 11.62
C ASP A 87 -2.79 -10.77 12.09
N SER A 88 -2.09 -10.11 13.01
CA SER A 88 -2.41 -8.81 13.57
C SER A 88 -2.24 -7.71 12.53
N LEU A 89 -1.17 -7.77 11.73
CA LEU A 89 -0.95 -6.84 10.62
C LEU A 89 -2.07 -6.97 9.58
N LEU A 90 -2.43 -8.19 9.15
CA LEU A 90 -3.48 -8.47 8.16
C LEU A 90 -4.86 -7.94 8.55
N GLN A 91 -5.11 -7.63 9.83
CA GLN A 91 -6.32 -6.92 10.25
C GLN A 91 -6.49 -5.56 9.57
N TYR A 92 -5.44 -4.99 8.98
CA TYR A 92 -5.53 -3.80 8.14
C TYR A 92 -6.58 -3.93 7.03
N ILE A 93 -6.81 -5.14 6.50
CA ILE A 93 -7.82 -5.42 5.46
C ILE A 93 -9.24 -5.12 5.98
N ASN A 94 -9.50 -5.41 7.26
CA ASN A 94 -10.75 -5.06 7.92
C ASN A 94 -10.77 -3.56 8.28
N GLN A 95 -9.65 -3.04 8.78
CA GLN A 95 -9.52 -1.65 9.20
C GLN A 95 -9.71 -0.66 8.05
N ARG A 96 -9.20 -0.93 6.85
CA ARG A 96 -9.39 -0.06 5.67
C ARG A 96 -10.86 0.07 5.25
N LYS A 97 -11.68 -0.97 5.44
CA LYS A 97 -13.14 -0.88 5.24
C LYS A 97 -13.75 0.04 6.30
N LYS A 98 -13.41 -0.22 7.57
CA LYS A 98 -13.88 0.57 8.73
C LYS A 98 -13.49 2.05 8.64
N PHE A 99 -12.27 2.33 8.21
CA PHE A 99 -11.66 3.66 8.20
C PHE A 99 -11.61 4.30 6.81
N ARG A 100 -12.28 3.73 5.79
CA ARG A 100 -12.30 4.26 4.42
C ARG A 100 -12.48 5.77 4.42
N ARG A 101 -13.58 6.27 4.99
CA ARG A 101 -13.94 7.70 4.98
C ARG A 101 -12.82 8.57 5.55
N ARG A 102 -12.14 8.08 6.59
CA ARG A 102 -11.03 8.76 7.26
C ARG A 102 -9.78 8.79 6.37
N TRP A 103 -9.35 7.63 5.88
CA TRP A 103 -8.09 7.45 5.17
C TRP A 103 -8.13 7.97 3.74
N VAL A 104 -9.12 7.57 2.95
CA VAL A 104 -9.30 8.10 1.59
C VAL A 104 -9.73 9.57 1.62
N GLY A 105 -10.55 9.94 2.60
CA GLY A 105 -10.95 11.34 2.78
C GLY A 105 -9.75 12.25 3.09
N ALA A 106 -8.73 11.77 3.80
CA ALA A 106 -7.48 12.51 3.99
C ALA A 106 -6.77 12.73 2.66
N LEU A 107 -6.55 11.68 1.87
CA LEU A 107 -5.93 11.78 0.54
C LEU A 107 -6.64 12.79 -0.37
N ALA A 108 -7.97 12.75 -0.43
CA ALA A 108 -8.75 13.63 -1.30
C ALA A 108 -8.69 15.12 -0.91
N SER A 109 -8.41 15.42 0.36
CA SER A 109 -8.61 16.75 0.92
C SER A 109 -7.34 17.52 1.25
N VAL A 110 -6.18 16.87 1.33
CA VAL A 110 -4.91 17.58 1.53
C VAL A 110 -4.51 18.38 0.29
N THR A 111 -3.62 19.35 0.47
CA THR A 111 -3.10 20.20 -0.61
C THR A 111 -1.68 19.86 -1.00
N ILE A 112 -1.03 18.94 -0.29
CA ILE A 112 0.31 18.48 -0.63
C ILE A 112 0.29 17.68 -1.94
N PRO A 113 1.37 17.67 -2.72
CA PRO A 113 1.50 16.81 -3.89
C PRO A 113 1.37 15.33 -3.50
N ILE A 114 0.55 14.60 -4.27
CA ILE A 114 0.34 13.16 -4.15
C ILE A 114 0.66 12.49 -5.48
N HIS A 115 1.43 11.41 -5.44
CA HIS A 115 1.73 10.56 -6.58
C HIS A 115 1.47 9.09 -6.26
N PHE A 116 1.16 8.31 -7.29
CA PHE A 116 1.06 6.86 -7.19
C PHE A 116 1.90 6.22 -8.29
N ILE A 117 2.77 5.28 -7.93
CA ILE A 117 3.52 4.46 -8.88
C ILE A 117 2.82 3.10 -8.95
N TYR A 118 2.33 2.74 -10.15
CA TYR A 118 1.44 1.61 -10.38
C TYR A 118 2.07 0.56 -11.31
N GLY A 119 2.19 -0.67 -10.81
CA GLY A 119 2.48 -1.87 -11.61
C GLY A 119 1.20 -2.47 -12.22
N PRO A 120 1.06 -2.57 -13.56
CA PRO A 120 -0.15 -3.06 -14.23
C PRO A 120 -0.57 -4.50 -13.90
N LEU A 121 0.37 -5.39 -13.56
CA LEU A 121 0.09 -6.78 -13.18
C LEU A 121 -0.12 -6.96 -11.68
N ASP A 122 -0.36 -5.89 -10.93
CA ASP A 122 -0.64 -6.00 -9.50
C ASP A 122 -1.94 -6.79 -9.26
N PRO A 123 -1.89 -8.00 -8.66
CA PRO A 123 -3.09 -8.77 -8.38
C PRO A 123 -3.97 -8.14 -7.29
N VAL A 124 -3.38 -7.23 -6.50
CA VAL A 124 -4.01 -6.57 -5.36
C VAL A 124 -4.87 -5.39 -5.81
N ASN A 125 -4.41 -4.63 -6.80
CA ASN A 125 -5.07 -3.46 -7.35
C ASN A 125 -5.37 -3.68 -8.84
N PRO A 126 -6.52 -4.28 -9.19
CA PRO A 126 -6.80 -4.71 -10.56
C PRO A 126 -6.93 -3.54 -11.54
N TYR A 127 -6.38 -3.76 -12.73
CA TYR A 127 -6.55 -2.89 -13.89
C TYR A 127 -7.83 -3.26 -14.67
N PRO A 128 -8.63 -2.29 -15.16
CA PRO A 128 -8.45 -0.83 -15.04
C PRO A 128 -9.13 -0.21 -13.80
N GLU A 129 -9.91 -0.97 -13.03
CA GLU A 129 -10.87 -0.45 -12.06
C GLU A 129 -10.20 0.39 -10.96
N PHE A 130 -9.00 0.00 -10.52
CA PHE A 130 -8.24 0.76 -9.54
C PHE A 130 -7.86 2.15 -10.05
N LEU A 131 -7.33 2.25 -11.27
CA LEU A 131 -6.86 3.51 -11.85
C LEU A 131 -8.02 4.46 -12.14
N GLU A 132 -9.16 3.94 -12.61
CA GLU A 132 -10.36 4.74 -12.80
C GLU A 132 -10.85 5.35 -11.48
N LEU A 133 -10.93 4.53 -10.41
CA LEU A 133 -11.32 5.01 -9.10
C LEU A 133 -10.29 6.00 -8.52
N TYR A 134 -9.00 5.76 -8.72
CA TYR A 134 -7.92 6.64 -8.29
C TYR A 134 -8.06 8.03 -8.91
N ARG A 135 -8.13 8.10 -10.25
CA ARG A 135 -8.26 9.37 -10.99
C ARG A 135 -9.55 10.11 -10.63
N LYS A 136 -10.66 9.38 -10.46
CA LYS A 136 -11.94 9.96 -10.03
C LYS A 136 -11.89 10.52 -8.61
N THR A 137 -11.23 9.82 -7.68
CA THR A 137 -11.24 10.19 -6.26
C THR A 137 -10.19 11.23 -5.92
N LEU A 138 -9.04 11.20 -6.59
CA LEU A 138 -7.88 12.05 -6.32
C LEU A 138 -7.49 12.86 -7.58
N PRO A 139 -8.35 13.74 -8.09
CA PRO A 139 -8.15 14.42 -9.37
C PRO A 139 -6.93 15.37 -9.40
N ARG A 140 -6.42 15.76 -8.22
CA ARG A 140 -5.21 16.60 -8.08
C ARG A 140 -3.91 15.80 -7.94
N SER A 141 -4.01 14.48 -7.84
CA SER A 141 -2.85 13.60 -7.74
C SER A 141 -2.37 13.19 -9.13
N THR A 142 -1.11 12.75 -9.21
CA THR A 142 -0.53 12.19 -10.42
C THR A 142 -0.34 10.67 -10.27
N VAL A 143 -0.15 9.98 -11.39
CA VAL A 143 0.11 8.54 -11.41
C VAL A 143 1.13 8.23 -12.51
N SER A 144 2.14 7.42 -12.18
CA SER A 144 3.04 6.78 -13.14
C SER A 144 2.63 5.32 -13.28
N ILE A 145 2.35 4.90 -14.51
CA ILE A 145 2.07 3.50 -14.83
C ILE A 145 3.38 2.93 -15.39
N LEU A 146 3.89 1.87 -14.76
CA LEU A 146 5.10 1.18 -15.20
C LEU A 146 4.78 0.19 -16.32
N ASP A 147 5.81 -0.47 -16.85
CA ASP A 147 5.68 -1.43 -17.94
C ASP A 147 4.68 -2.56 -17.62
N ASP A 148 4.02 -3.08 -18.66
CA ASP A 148 2.93 -4.07 -18.56
C ASP A 148 3.29 -5.39 -17.87
N HIS A 149 4.58 -5.66 -17.63
CA HIS A 149 5.03 -6.87 -16.95
C HIS A 149 5.28 -6.65 -15.44
N ILE A 150 5.18 -5.41 -14.96
CA ILE A 150 5.46 -5.05 -13.57
C ILE A 150 4.22 -5.33 -12.70
N SER A 151 4.44 -6.12 -11.66
CA SER A 151 3.45 -6.61 -10.72
C SER A 151 3.56 -5.87 -9.38
N HIS A 152 3.44 -6.60 -8.26
CA HIS A 152 3.18 -6.04 -6.95
C HIS A 152 4.37 -5.30 -6.32
N TYR A 153 5.62 -5.68 -6.60
CA TYR A 153 6.82 -5.09 -5.99
C TYR A 153 7.62 -4.29 -7.02
N PRO A 154 7.09 -3.18 -7.55
CA PRO A 154 7.68 -2.47 -8.69
C PRO A 154 9.10 -1.97 -8.41
N GLN A 155 9.42 -1.61 -7.17
CA GLN A 155 10.77 -1.20 -6.76
C GLN A 155 11.83 -2.32 -6.87
N LEU A 156 11.41 -3.58 -6.89
CA LEU A 156 12.28 -4.75 -7.06
C LEU A 156 12.26 -5.25 -8.51
N GLU A 157 11.09 -5.21 -9.14
CA GLU A 157 10.86 -5.73 -10.49
C GLU A 157 11.38 -4.79 -11.59
N ASP A 158 11.23 -3.47 -11.41
CA ASP A 158 11.83 -2.44 -12.26
C ASP A 158 12.36 -1.27 -11.40
N PRO A 159 13.54 -1.45 -10.78
CA PRO A 159 14.12 -0.44 -9.90
C PRO A 159 14.36 0.91 -10.61
N MET A 160 14.70 0.88 -11.90
CA MET A 160 15.01 2.08 -12.65
C MET A 160 13.75 2.84 -13.06
N GLY A 161 12.72 2.16 -13.57
CA GLY A 161 11.43 2.79 -13.85
C GLY A 161 10.77 3.33 -12.58
N PHE A 162 10.83 2.58 -11.48
CA PHE A 162 10.36 3.06 -10.17
C PHE A 162 11.11 4.33 -9.72
N LEU A 163 12.44 4.32 -9.79
CA LEU A 163 13.26 5.48 -9.43
C LEU A 163 12.96 6.68 -10.33
N ASN A 164 12.86 6.47 -11.64
CA ASN A 164 12.54 7.52 -12.60
C ASN A 164 11.15 8.12 -12.35
N ALA A 165 10.14 7.28 -12.07
CA ALA A 165 8.81 7.73 -11.69
C ALA A 165 8.83 8.58 -10.41
N TYR A 166 9.55 8.11 -9.38
CA TYR A 166 9.68 8.85 -8.12
C TYR A 166 10.44 10.17 -8.28
N MET A 167 11.56 10.17 -9.01
CA MET A 167 12.35 11.37 -9.26
C MET A 167 11.62 12.38 -10.15
N GLY A 168 10.88 11.88 -11.14
CA GLY A 168 10.00 12.71 -11.97
C GLY A 168 8.94 13.41 -11.12
N PHE A 169 8.35 12.72 -10.15
CA PHE A 169 7.43 13.33 -9.19
C PHE A 169 8.12 14.36 -8.29
N ILE A 170 9.22 14.02 -7.62
CA ILE A 170 9.82 14.91 -6.60
C ILE A 170 10.38 16.20 -7.22
N ASN A 171 10.77 16.16 -8.49
CA ASN A 171 11.32 17.31 -9.21
C ASN A 171 10.23 18.18 -9.88
N SER A 172 8.94 17.85 -9.74
CA SER A 172 7.86 18.54 -10.46
C SER A 172 7.17 19.66 -9.66
N PHE A 173 7.60 19.97 -8.44
CA PHE A 173 6.95 20.96 -7.57
C PHE A 173 7.92 21.61 -6.57
#